data_AF-A0A1Q9MZI8-F1
#
_entry.id   AF-A0A1Q9MZI8-F1
#
_cell.length_a   1.000
_cell.length_b   1.000
_cell.length_c   1.000
_cell.angle_alpha   90.00
_cell.angle_beta   90.00
_cell.angle_gamma   90.00
#
_symmetry.space_group_name_H-M   'P 1'
#
loop_
_entity.id
_entity.type
_entity.pdbx_description
1 polymer ?
#
loop_
_entity_poly.entity_id
_entity_poly.type
_entity_poly.pdbx_seq_one_letter_code
_entity_poly.pdbx_strand_id
1 'polypeptide(L)'
;MSSLGPNEIQNPRSPGSQGQGGIGAQLSPDVKVNVFQAISNFVKIFNRLELGKLSAKFDIPMELIISLVEEWISSGMIFGQIIGRDLVVSKINADEKKFRQMVFGLQNEYQFPTQDSPNFAPESTPTGAQSPVVFGESSDHTQEVQEKFISADIDLSFIAGFGRLKFTIGNASSAKISDIIVKLNYPKTLRLVQVKPSQYLKRQDGQAIVTLPIIHPKNGASIIFYLKPIQLEKYVLKGAIQFTNARDFIRMITVDTLQFDIPVIQIEPGQKVTSEFIEQFVNTCETRGIRSFGLPASVTPQTAFVQVKQILKYYNFQSVSEIENDQMLAAWYYGKEVGTDKEYVAAGQVYNQKIELFISGAEEKAIIGLLADFDQKLRSRMFASRIVSKPEELVDLMCPHCGGTLESFPKVEEKITCKWCKEEFTYNPTKNPH
;
A
#
# COMPACT_ATOMS: atom_id res chain seq x y z
N MET A 1 -14.25 -43.79 -71.91
CA MET A 1 -15.32 -44.80 -71.83
C MET A 1 -15.53 -45.14 -70.36
N SER A 2 -16.69 -45.11 -69.73
CA SER A 2 -17.93 -44.31 -69.81
C SER A 2 -18.85 -44.92 -68.73
N SER A 3 -19.25 -44.13 -67.74
CA SER A 3 -20.49 -44.21 -66.89
C SER A 3 -20.15 -43.56 -65.53
N LEU A 4 -20.62 -42.38 -65.12
CA LEU A 4 -21.94 -41.75 -65.06
C LEU A 4 -23.01 -42.58 -64.30
N GLY A 5 -23.29 -42.09 -63.09
CA GLY A 5 -24.48 -42.30 -62.27
C GLY A 5 -24.62 -41.14 -61.27
N PRO A 6 -25.83 -40.73 -60.86
CA PRO A 6 -26.24 -39.32 -60.96
C PRO A 6 -26.72 -38.65 -59.66
N ASN A 7 -26.90 -37.32 -59.75
CA ASN A 7 -27.80 -36.43 -58.98
C ASN A 7 -27.49 -36.29 -57.47
N GLU A 8 -27.52 -35.11 -56.86
CA GLU A 8 -28.61 -34.14 -56.94
C GLU A 8 -28.13 -32.72 -56.56
N ILE A 9 -28.58 -31.75 -57.34
CA ILE A 9 -28.38 -30.31 -57.17
C ILE A 9 -29.49 -29.78 -56.26
N GLN A 10 -29.15 -29.07 -55.19
CA GLN A 10 -30.00 -28.01 -54.67
C GLN A 10 -29.19 -26.74 -54.41
N ASN A 11 -29.58 -25.70 -55.14
CA ASN A 11 -29.04 -24.35 -55.16
C ASN A 11 -29.53 -23.52 -53.94
N PRO A 12 -28.88 -22.37 -53.67
CA PRO A 12 -28.93 -21.68 -52.40
C PRO A 12 -30.19 -20.84 -52.24
N ARG A 13 -30.77 -20.84 -51.04
CA ARG A 13 -31.76 -19.84 -50.60
C ARG A 13 -31.14 -18.95 -49.52
N SER A 14 -30.75 -17.75 -49.93
CA SER A 14 -31.02 -16.51 -49.18
C SER A 14 -32.15 -15.80 -49.95
N PRO A 15 -33.10 -15.07 -49.32
CA PRO A 15 -32.83 -14.09 -48.28
C PRO A 15 -33.86 -14.05 -47.14
N GLY A 16 -33.39 -13.61 -45.97
CA GLY A 16 -34.25 -13.31 -44.83
C GLY A 16 -33.58 -12.29 -43.95
N SER A 17 -33.71 -11.02 -44.31
CA SER A 17 -33.49 -9.87 -43.44
C SER A 17 -34.34 -10.03 -42.18
N GLN A 18 -33.71 -10.40 -41.07
CA GLN A 18 -34.26 -10.24 -39.73
C GLN A 18 -33.40 -9.21 -38.99
N GLY A 19 -34.11 -8.39 -38.23
CA GLY A 19 -33.68 -7.04 -37.89
C GLY A 19 -32.41 -6.95 -37.06
N GLN A 20 -31.81 -5.76 -37.17
CA GLN A 20 -31.06 -5.15 -36.06
C GLN A 20 -31.99 -5.06 -34.84
N GLY A 21 -32.12 -6.16 -34.11
CA GLY A 21 -32.53 -6.16 -32.71
C GLY A 21 -31.25 -6.04 -31.90
N GLY A 22 -31.05 -4.91 -31.23
CA GLY A 22 -30.01 -4.76 -30.21
C GLY A 22 -30.28 -5.77 -29.10
N ILE A 23 -29.61 -6.92 -29.15
CA ILE A 23 -29.65 -7.93 -28.10
C ILE A 23 -28.71 -7.44 -27.00
N GLY A 24 -29.24 -6.59 -26.12
CA GLY A 24 -28.69 -6.40 -24.79
C GLY A 24 -28.92 -7.67 -24.00
N ALA A 25 -28.08 -8.69 -24.22
CA ALA A 25 -28.04 -9.86 -23.35
C ALA A 25 -27.52 -9.39 -21.98
N GLN A 26 -28.44 -9.03 -21.09
CA GLN A 26 -28.09 -8.69 -19.72
C GLN A 26 -27.66 -9.96 -18.99
N LEU A 27 -26.43 -9.95 -18.50
CA LEU A 27 -25.91 -11.01 -17.62
C LEU A 27 -26.78 -11.10 -16.36
N SER A 28 -27.03 -12.32 -15.89
CA SER A 28 -27.79 -12.52 -14.66
C SER A 28 -27.06 -11.89 -13.45
N PRO A 29 -27.80 -11.44 -12.43
CA PRO A 29 -27.24 -10.89 -11.20
C PRO A 29 -26.14 -11.77 -10.57
N ASP A 30 -26.37 -13.08 -10.49
CA ASP A 30 -25.42 -14.05 -9.93
C ASP A 30 -24.11 -14.10 -10.73
N VAL A 31 -24.21 -14.07 -12.06
CA VAL A 31 -23.05 -14.05 -12.95
C VAL A 31 -22.26 -12.75 -12.76
N LYS A 32 -22.94 -11.60 -12.66
CA LYS A 32 -22.27 -10.31 -12.38
C LYS A 32 -21.52 -10.34 -11.03
N VAL A 33 -22.11 -10.93 -9.99
CA VAL A 33 -21.47 -11.09 -8.66
C VAL A 33 -20.26 -12.01 -8.74
N ASN A 34 -20.37 -13.15 -9.41
CA ASN A 34 -19.26 -14.09 -9.52
C ASN A 34 -18.09 -13.52 -10.34
N VAL A 35 -18.38 -12.78 -11.42
CA VAL A 35 -17.36 -12.07 -12.20
C VAL A 35 -16.70 -10.98 -11.34
N PHE A 36 -17.48 -10.16 -10.63
CA PHE A 36 -16.93 -9.11 -9.76
C PHE A 36 -16.04 -9.69 -8.65
N GLN A 37 -16.45 -10.80 -8.04
CA GLN A 37 -15.67 -11.48 -7.00
C GLN A 37 -14.38 -12.08 -7.57
N ALA A 38 -14.42 -12.63 -8.79
CA ALA A 38 -13.22 -13.09 -9.47
C ALA A 38 -12.25 -11.94 -9.77
N ILE A 39 -12.75 -10.79 -10.23
CA ILE A 39 -11.93 -9.59 -10.43
C ILE A 39 -11.36 -9.12 -9.09
N SER A 40 -12.18 -9.02 -8.04
CA SER A 40 -11.76 -8.58 -6.71
C SER A 40 -10.65 -9.47 -6.13
N ASN A 41 -10.83 -10.79 -6.21
CA ASN A 41 -9.83 -11.75 -5.75
C ASN A 41 -8.55 -11.68 -6.59
N PHE A 42 -8.67 -11.50 -7.90
CA PHE A 42 -7.50 -11.39 -8.76
C PHE A 42 -6.72 -10.10 -8.52
N VAL A 43 -7.42 -8.97 -8.35
CA VAL A 43 -6.83 -7.65 -8.10
C VAL A 43 -6.13 -7.55 -6.75
N LYS A 44 -6.59 -8.32 -5.73
CA LYS A 44 -5.87 -8.45 -4.46
C LYS A 44 -4.45 -9.03 -4.63
N ILE A 45 -4.22 -9.79 -5.70
CA ILE A 45 -2.97 -10.51 -5.97
C ILE A 45 -2.17 -9.80 -7.07
N PHE A 46 -2.82 -9.35 -8.13
CA PHE A 46 -2.21 -8.77 -9.32
C PHE A 46 -2.97 -7.56 -9.84
N ASN A 47 -2.27 -6.45 -10.12
CA ASN A 47 -2.89 -5.22 -10.63
C ASN A 47 -3.32 -5.29 -12.12
N ARG A 48 -3.20 -6.46 -12.78
CA ARG A 48 -3.51 -6.65 -14.21
C ARG A 48 -4.15 -8.01 -14.41
N LEU A 49 -5.37 -8.03 -14.95
CA LEU A 49 -6.15 -9.24 -15.23
C LEU A 49 -6.44 -9.37 -16.72
N GLU A 50 -6.11 -10.51 -17.31
CA GLU A 50 -6.48 -10.84 -18.68
C GLU A 50 -7.97 -11.21 -18.73
N LEU A 51 -8.79 -10.37 -19.35
CA LEU A 51 -10.25 -10.53 -19.40
C LEU A 51 -10.67 -11.79 -20.18
N GLY A 52 -9.82 -12.27 -21.09
CA GLY A 52 -10.01 -13.55 -21.79
C GLY A 52 -10.12 -14.75 -20.84
N LYS A 53 -9.42 -14.70 -19.69
CA LYS A 53 -9.53 -15.74 -18.66
C LYS A 53 -10.88 -15.72 -17.95
N LEU A 54 -11.48 -14.54 -17.77
CA LEU A 54 -12.84 -14.43 -17.23
C LEU A 54 -13.88 -14.93 -18.23
N SER A 55 -13.74 -14.52 -19.50
CA SER A 55 -14.60 -14.97 -20.60
C SER A 55 -14.63 -16.50 -20.68
N ALA A 56 -13.47 -17.15 -20.70
CA ALA A 56 -13.37 -18.60 -20.71
C ALA A 56 -13.88 -19.26 -19.42
N LYS A 57 -13.61 -18.67 -18.24
CA LYS A 57 -14.01 -19.22 -16.94
C LYS A 57 -15.52 -19.23 -16.73
N PHE A 58 -16.20 -18.19 -17.20
CA PHE A 58 -17.64 -18.03 -16.98
C PHE A 58 -18.49 -18.38 -18.21
N ASP A 59 -17.86 -18.80 -19.31
CA ASP A 59 -18.49 -19.05 -20.61
C ASP A 59 -19.30 -17.83 -21.11
N ILE A 60 -18.69 -16.64 -21.01
CA ILE A 60 -19.30 -15.36 -21.38
C ILE A 60 -18.54 -14.77 -22.57
N PRO A 61 -19.22 -14.32 -23.65
CA PRO A 61 -18.59 -13.58 -24.74
C PRO A 61 -17.71 -12.43 -24.22
N MET A 62 -16.53 -12.29 -24.80
CA MET A 62 -15.52 -11.31 -24.36
C MET A 62 -16.07 -9.88 -24.36
N GLU A 63 -16.92 -9.55 -25.32
CA GLU A 63 -17.56 -8.25 -25.50
C GLU A 63 -18.48 -7.91 -24.31
N LEU A 64 -19.17 -8.90 -23.76
CA LEU A 64 -20.03 -8.72 -22.58
C LEU A 64 -19.21 -8.55 -21.30
N ILE A 65 -18.07 -9.24 -21.17
CA ILE A 65 -17.13 -9.03 -20.06
C ILE A 65 -16.55 -7.61 -20.11
N ILE A 66 -16.11 -7.15 -21.28
CA ILE A 66 -15.57 -5.79 -21.47
C ILE A 66 -16.63 -4.75 -21.09
N SER A 67 -17.84 -4.86 -21.65
CA SER A 67 -18.94 -3.93 -21.37
C SER A 67 -19.31 -3.88 -19.88
N LEU A 68 -19.35 -5.03 -19.20
CA LEU A 68 -19.62 -5.11 -17.77
C LEU A 68 -18.52 -4.42 -16.94
N VAL A 69 -17.26 -4.59 -17.31
CA VAL A 69 -16.14 -3.96 -16.62
C VAL A 69 -16.13 -2.45 -16.84
N GLU A 70 -16.45 -1.98 -18.05
CA GLU A 70 -16.62 -0.55 -18.36
C GLU A 70 -17.75 0.09 -17.55
N GLU A 71 -18.87 -0.62 -17.34
CA GLU A 71 -19.98 -0.21 -16.46
C GLU A 71 -19.48 -0.01 -15.01
N TRP A 72 -18.66 -0.93 -14.50
CA TRP A 72 -18.08 -0.84 -13.15
C TRP A 72 -17.00 0.23 -13.01
N ILE A 73 -16.24 0.52 -14.06
CA ILE A 73 -15.30 1.65 -14.08
C ILE A 73 -16.06 2.97 -14.05
N SER A 74 -17.08 3.10 -14.90
CA SER A 74 -17.89 4.32 -15.01
C SER A 74 -18.68 4.63 -13.74
N SER A 75 -19.12 3.61 -13.01
CA SER A 75 -19.80 3.75 -11.71
C SER A 75 -18.85 3.95 -10.52
N GLY A 76 -17.53 3.93 -10.74
CA GLY A 76 -16.52 4.11 -9.69
C GLY A 76 -16.37 2.90 -8.75
N MET A 77 -16.88 1.72 -9.15
CA MET A 77 -16.67 0.47 -8.41
C MET A 77 -15.24 -0.03 -8.57
N ILE A 78 -14.72 0.09 -9.80
CA ILE A 78 -13.36 -0.28 -10.16
C ILE A 78 -12.66 0.98 -10.64
N PHE A 79 -11.58 1.37 -9.99
CA PHE A 79 -10.64 2.35 -10.54
C PHE A 79 -9.63 1.58 -11.37
N GLY A 80 -9.69 1.75 -12.69
CA GLY A 80 -8.84 1.03 -13.63
C GLY A 80 -9.12 1.44 -15.07
N GLN A 81 -8.44 0.79 -16.00
CA GLN A 81 -8.68 0.94 -17.44
C GLN A 81 -8.49 -0.39 -18.16
N ILE A 82 -9.23 -0.58 -19.25
CA ILE A 82 -9.05 -1.71 -20.16
C ILE A 82 -8.03 -1.30 -21.22
N ILE A 83 -6.96 -2.09 -21.39
CA ILE A 83 -5.93 -1.90 -22.41
C ILE A 83 -5.90 -3.17 -23.27
N GLY A 84 -6.45 -3.10 -24.47
CA GLY A 84 -6.62 -4.28 -25.32
C GLY A 84 -7.55 -5.31 -24.67
N ARG A 85 -7.00 -6.47 -24.26
CA ARG A 85 -7.75 -7.55 -23.58
C ARG A 85 -7.48 -7.64 -22.08
N ASP A 86 -6.73 -6.68 -21.54
CA ASP A 86 -6.36 -6.67 -20.13
C ASP A 86 -7.07 -5.56 -19.38
N LEU A 87 -7.56 -5.87 -18.18
CA LEU A 87 -8.00 -4.90 -17.20
C LEU A 87 -6.84 -4.59 -16.25
N VAL A 88 -6.41 -3.33 -16.21
CA VAL A 88 -5.42 -2.83 -15.27
C VAL A 88 -6.14 -2.09 -14.15
N VAL A 89 -6.10 -2.62 -12.93
CA VAL A 89 -6.85 -2.09 -11.78
C VAL A 89 -5.92 -1.41 -10.79
N SER A 90 -6.27 -0.20 -10.38
CA SER A 90 -5.56 0.57 -9.35
C SER A 90 -6.23 0.45 -7.97
N LYS A 91 -7.56 0.34 -7.92
CA LYS A 91 -8.32 0.19 -6.67
C LYS A 91 -9.72 -0.37 -6.95
N ILE A 92 -10.28 -1.13 -6.02
CA ILE A 92 -11.71 -1.49 -6.01
C ILE A 92 -12.35 -0.80 -4.80
N ASN A 93 -13.46 -0.10 -5.02
CA ASN A 93 -14.10 0.76 -4.02
C ASN A 93 -15.33 0.13 -3.35
N ALA A 94 -15.91 -0.89 -3.98
CA ALA A 94 -17.07 -1.60 -3.45
C ALA A 94 -16.62 -2.86 -2.70
N ASP A 95 -17.04 -2.98 -1.43
CA ASP A 95 -17.02 -4.28 -0.75
C ASP A 95 -18.09 -5.20 -1.36
N GLU A 96 -17.92 -6.51 -1.20
CA GLU A 96 -18.83 -7.51 -1.79
C GLU A 96 -20.29 -7.32 -1.35
N LYS A 97 -20.51 -6.80 -0.13
CA LYS A 97 -21.84 -6.58 0.45
C LYS A 97 -22.56 -5.42 -0.23
N LYS A 98 -21.88 -4.29 -0.45
CA LYS A 98 -22.37 -3.15 -1.24
C LYS A 98 -22.61 -3.52 -2.69
N PHE A 99 -21.73 -4.33 -3.27
CA PHE A 99 -21.89 -4.80 -4.65
C PHE A 99 -23.15 -5.67 -4.81
N ARG A 100 -23.35 -6.65 -3.92
CA ARG A 100 -24.57 -7.48 -3.90
C ARG A 100 -25.83 -6.63 -3.72
N GLN A 101 -25.83 -5.66 -2.79
CA GLN A 101 -26.99 -4.78 -2.59
C GLN A 101 -27.38 -4.03 -3.87
N MET A 102 -26.39 -3.58 -4.65
CA MET A 102 -26.62 -2.85 -5.88
C MET A 102 -27.10 -3.74 -7.03
N VAL A 103 -26.48 -4.90 -7.22
CA VAL A 103 -26.83 -5.84 -8.30
C VAL A 103 -28.20 -6.48 -8.09
N PHE A 104 -28.60 -6.73 -6.84
CA PHE A 104 -29.91 -7.30 -6.50
C PHE A 104 -30.98 -6.24 -6.19
N GLY A 105 -30.67 -4.94 -6.29
CA GLY A 105 -31.64 -3.87 -6.00
C GLY A 105 -32.17 -3.88 -4.56
N LEU A 106 -31.42 -4.44 -3.60
CA LEU A 106 -31.84 -4.56 -2.21
C LEU A 106 -31.64 -3.22 -1.49
N GLN A 107 -32.67 -2.37 -1.52
CA GLN A 107 -32.75 -1.19 -0.65
C GLN A 107 -33.00 -1.65 0.79
N ASN A 108 -31.99 -1.53 1.66
CA ASN A 108 -32.23 -1.47 3.09
C ASN A 108 -32.15 -0.01 3.53
N GLU A 109 -33.26 0.50 4.05
CA GLU A 109 -33.35 1.74 4.79
C GLU A 109 -32.37 1.70 5.97
N TYR A 110 -31.27 2.44 5.85
CA TYR A 110 -30.47 2.85 7.00
C TYR A 110 -30.70 4.35 7.16
N GLN A 111 -31.72 4.70 7.94
CA GLN A 111 -31.93 6.08 8.39
C GLN A 111 -30.83 6.43 9.38
N PHE A 112 -30.06 7.47 9.06
CA PHE A 112 -29.23 8.15 10.06
C PHE A 112 -30.15 8.79 11.11
N PRO A 113 -29.83 8.75 12.42
CA PRO A 113 -30.55 9.55 13.38
C PRO A 113 -30.27 11.03 13.09
N THR A 114 -31.30 11.75 12.63
CA THR A 114 -31.32 13.21 12.59
C THR A 114 -31.26 13.72 14.03
N GLN A 115 -30.24 14.49 14.35
CA GLN A 115 -30.20 15.28 15.58
C GLN A 115 -31.34 16.30 15.58
N ASP A 116 -32.10 16.28 16.67
CA ASP A 116 -33.15 17.23 16.98
C ASP A 116 -32.60 18.67 16.96
N SER A 117 -33.13 19.49 16.07
CA SER A 117 -33.02 20.95 16.16
C SER A 117 -34.06 21.44 17.17
N PRO A 118 -33.71 22.25 18.18
CA PRO A 118 -34.73 22.91 18.98
C PRO A 118 -35.40 24.03 18.18
N ASN A 119 -36.73 23.93 18.09
CA ASN A 119 -37.66 24.96 17.64
C ASN A 119 -37.40 26.31 18.35
N PHE A 120 -37.23 27.38 17.57
CA PHE A 120 -37.51 28.73 18.01
C PHE A 120 -38.61 29.31 17.13
N ALA A 121 -39.76 29.59 17.75
CA ALA A 121 -40.85 30.34 17.16
C ALA A 121 -40.48 31.84 17.06
N PRO A 122 -41.02 32.56 16.06
CA PRO A 122 -40.81 33.99 15.91
C PRO A 122 -41.91 34.77 16.63
N GLU A 123 -41.57 35.86 17.34
CA GLU A 123 -42.56 36.93 17.54
C GLU A 123 -41.93 38.30 17.84
N SER A 124 -42.35 39.25 17.00
CA SER A 124 -42.62 40.69 17.19
C SER A 124 -41.61 41.66 17.85
N THR A 125 -41.15 42.59 17.01
CA THR A 125 -40.89 44.02 17.31
C THR A 125 -42.13 44.71 17.92
N PRO A 126 -42.01 45.79 18.74
CA PRO A 126 -41.65 47.10 18.17
C PRO A 126 -40.93 48.14 19.07
N THR A 127 -40.36 49.14 18.37
CA THR A 127 -40.16 50.57 18.73
C THR A 127 -39.31 51.00 19.93
N GLY A 128 -38.12 51.54 19.62
CA GLY A 128 -37.80 52.98 19.74
C GLY A 128 -37.42 53.56 21.11
N ALA A 129 -36.14 53.94 21.27
CA ALA A 129 -35.69 55.18 21.93
C ALA A 129 -34.17 55.35 21.79
N GLN A 130 -33.73 56.61 21.72
CA GLN A 130 -32.38 57.07 21.40
C GLN A 130 -31.45 57.12 22.64
N SER A 131 -30.17 56.80 22.43
CA SER A 131 -28.93 57.34 23.06
C SER A 131 -28.73 57.19 24.59
N PRO A 132 -27.48 57.09 25.13
CA PRO A 132 -26.26 57.71 24.62
C PRO A 132 -25.01 56.82 24.52
N VAL A 133 -24.06 57.33 23.74
CA VAL A 133 -22.67 56.89 23.62
C VAL A 133 -22.00 56.90 25.00
N VAL A 134 -21.65 55.72 25.48
CA VAL A 134 -20.72 55.52 26.60
C VAL A 134 -19.43 54.97 26.01
N PHE A 135 -18.35 55.71 26.21
CA PHE A 135 -16.98 55.24 26.01
C PHE A 135 -16.73 54.09 26.99
N GLY A 136 -16.96 52.87 26.53
CA GLY A 136 -16.60 51.65 27.21
C GLY A 136 -15.14 51.34 26.94
N GLU A 137 -14.36 51.34 28.01
CA GLU A 137 -13.00 50.82 28.12
C GLU A 137 -12.82 49.59 27.22
N SER A 138 -11.69 49.56 26.50
CA SER A 138 -11.23 48.36 25.82
C SER A 138 -11.12 47.26 26.87
N SER A 139 -12.15 46.43 26.97
CA SER A 139 -12.08 45.16 27.63
C SER A 139 -11.02 44.39 26.87
N ASP A 140 -9.83 44.37 27.47
CA ASP A 140 -8.69 43.52 27.18
C ASP A 140 -9.19 42.08 27.37
N HIS A 141 -10.04 41.64 26.43
CA HIS A 141 -10.46 40.27 26.30
C HIS A 141 -9.18 39.52 26.04
N THR A 142 -8.67 38.88 27.10
CA THR A 142 -7.62 37.87 27.12
C THR A 142 -7.56 37.19 25.76
N GLN A 143 -6.72 37.76 24.90
CA GLN A 143 -6.70 37.41 23.49
C GLN A 143 -6.02 36.05 23.45
N GLU A 144 -6.83 34.99 23.48
CA GLU A 144 -6.35 33.65 23.70
C GLU A 144 -5.18 33.38 22.76
N VAL A 145 -4.06 33.00 23.38
CA VAL A 145 -2.79 32.72 22.73
C VAL A 145 -3.06 31.61 21.71
N GLN A 146 -3.10 31.95 20.40
CA GLN A 146 -3.48 31.09 19.27
C GLN A 146 -2.84 29.70 19.35
N GLU A 147 -1.62 29.65 19.88
CA GLU A 147 -0.79 28.49 20.12
C GLU A 147 -1.48 27.42 20.95
N LYS A 148 -2.39 27.78 21.87
CA LYS A 148 -3.20 26.83 22.66
C LYS A 148 -4.18 26.03 21.79
N PHE A 149 -4.45 26.49 20.58
CA PHE A 149 -5.35 25.83 19.62
C PHE A 149 -4.60 25.13 18.49
N ILE A 150 -3.26 25.11 18.55
CA ILE A 150 -2.46 24.35 17.60
C ILE A 150 -2.06 23.03 18.26
N SER A 151 -2.40 21.91 17.63
CA SER A 151 -2.03 20.58 18.10
C SER A 151 -1.02 19.93 17.16
N ALA A 152 -0.17 19.06 17.71
CA ALA A 152 0.79 18.27 16.98
C ALA A 152 0.85 16.87 17.61
N ASP A 153 0.50 15.87 16.83
CA ASP A 153 0.37 14.49 17.31
C ASP A 153 1.14 13.54 16.41
N ILE A 154 1.68 12.48 17.00
CA ILE A 154 2.40 11.42 16.30
C ILE A 154 1.73 10.10 16.58
N ASP A 155 1.39 9.37 15.53
CA ASP A 155 0.84 8.03 15.57
C ASP A 155 1.78 7.08 14.82
N LEU A 156 2.10 5.92 15.41
CA LEU A 156 2.97 4.92 14.81
C LEU A 156 2.19 3.64 14.55
N SER A 157 2.08 3.28 13.29
CA SER A 157 1.60 1.97 12.85
C SER A 157 2.73 1.22 12.16
N PHE A 158 2.50 -0.06 11.89
CA PHE A 158 3.40 -0.87 11.07
C PHE A 158 2.65 -1.21 9.77
N ILE A 159 3.37 -1.44 8.67
CA ILE A 159 2.75 -1.87 7.39
C ILE A 159 3.81 -2.38 6.43
N ALA A 160 3.56 -3.52 5.79
CA ALA A 160 4.33 -4.03 4.66
C ALA A 160 5.86 -4.07 4.89
N GLY A 161 6.30 -4.34 6.13
CA GLY A 161 7.71 -4.32 6.46
C GLY A 161 8.25 -2.97 6.95
N PHE A 162 7.45 -1.93 7.15
CA PHE A 162 7.93 -0.59 7.56
C PHE A 162 7.21 -0.07 8.81
N GLY A 163 7.90 0.77 9.58
CA GLY A 163 7.23 1.65 10.54
C GLY A 163 6.62 2.83 9.81
N ARG A 164 5.31 3.05 9.97
CA ARG A 164 4.56 4.16 9.38
C ARG A 164 4.20 5.16 10.47
N LEU A 165 4.94 6.27 10.50
CA LEU A 165 4.73 7.35 11.44
C LEU A 165 3.85 8.44 10.80
N LYS A 166 2.62 8.62 11.28
CA LYS A 166 1.75 9.72 10.88
C LYS A 166 1.89 10.88 11.86
N PHE A 167 2.44 11.99 11.38
CA PHE A 167 2.55 13.24 12.10
C PHE A 167 1.38 14.15 11.69
N THR A 168 0.49 14.47 12.63
CA THR A 168 -0.72 15.28 12.38
C THR A 168 -0.56 16.65 13.03
N ILE A 169 -0.97 17.70 12.32
CA ILE A 169 -0.97 19.08 12.81
C ILE A 169 -2.39 19.61 12.68
N GLY A 170 -2.96 20.09 13.79
CA GLY A 170 -4.29 20.69 13.84
C GLY A 170 -4.21 22.18 14.11
N ASN A 171 -5.04 22.98 13.42
CA ASN A 171 -5.26 24.38 13.72
C ASN A 171 -6.72 24.59 14.11
N ALA A 172 -7.03 24.46 15.40
CA ALA A 172 -8.36 24.72 15.94
C ALA A 172 -8.63 26.21 16.18
N SER A 173 -7.69 27.11 15.87
CA SER A 173 -7.86 28.55 16.08
C SER A 173 -8.79 29.17 15.02
N SER A 174 -9.09 30.46 15.17
CA SER A 174 -9.83 31.26 14.20
C SER A 174 -8.94 31.90 13.12
N ALA A 175 -7.61 31.74 13.20
CA ALA A 175 -6.66 32.37 12.30
C ALA A 175 -5.72 31.34 11.64
N LYS A 176 -5.17 31.68 10.46
CA LYS A 176 -4.24 30.81 9.74
C LYS A 176 -2.87 30.74 10.46
N ILE A 177 -2.09 29.71 10.16
CA ILE A 177 -0.66 29.62 10.49
C ILE A 177 0.15 29.39 9.21
N SER A 178 1.34 30.00 9.12
CA SER A 178 2.23 29.94 7.96
C SER A 178 3.64 29.47 8.32
N ASP A 179 4.51 29.35 7.30
CA ASP A 179 5.93 28.98 7.44
C ASP A 179 6.15 27.73 8.29
N ILE A 180 5.28 26.72 8.09
CA ILE A 180 5.25 25.53 8.91
C ILE A 180 6.43 24.63 8.54
N ILE A 181 7.28 24.35 9.53
CA ILE A 181 8.42 23.45 9.42
C ILE A 181 8.24 22.33 10.43
N VAL A 182 8.11 21.11 9.94
CA VAL A 182 8.09 19.90 10.76
C VAL A 182 9.46 19.28 10.78
N LYS A 183 9.98 18.99 11.97
CA LYS A 183 11.26 18.32 12.19
C LYS A 183 11.01 16.99 12.88
N LEU A 184 11.49 15.91 12.29
CA LEU A 184 11.50 14.58 12.90
C LEU A 184 12.94 14.11 13.05
N ASN A 185 13.37 13.91 14.28
CA ASN A 185 14.65 13.28 14.61
C ASN A 185 14.46 11.78 14.80
N TYR A 186 15.33 10.98 14.19
CA TYR A 186 15.33 9.53 14.27
C TYR A 186 16.77 9.00 14.37
N PRO A 187 17.00 7.87 15.05
CA PRO A 187 18.34 7.29 15.20
C PRO A 187 18.86 6.77 13.86
N LYS A 188 20.19 6.69 13.71
CA LYS A 188 20.86 6.20 12.48
C LYS A 188 20.57 4.73 12.17
N THR A 189 20.10 3.98 13.16
CA THR A 189 19.62 2.59 13.05
C THR A 189 18.24 2.49 12.42
N LEU A 190 17.53 3.62 12.22
CA LEU A 190 16.35 3.73 11.38
C LEU A 190 16.70 4.50 10.11
N ARG A 191 16.28 3.96 8.97
CA ARG A 191 16.36 4.63 7.68
C ARG A 191 15.02 5.25 7.34
N LEU A 192 15.02 6.54 7.04
CA LEU A 192 13.87 7.18 6.41
C LEU A 192 13.79 6.78 4.93
N VAL A 193 12.86 5.89 4.61
CA VAL A 193 12.63 5.41 3.25
C VAL A 193 11.86 6.45 2.46
N GLN A 194 10.73 6.89 3.00
CA GLN A 194 9.80 7.77 2.30
C GLN A 194 9.15 8.79 3.23
N VAL A 195 8.81 9.95 2.68
CA VAL A 195 7.90 10.93 3.28
C VAL A 195 6.77 11.24 2.31
N LYS A 196 5.54 11.37 2.82
CA LYS A 196 4.38 11.86 2.06
C LYS A 196 3.75 13.03 2.81
N PRO A 197 3.52 14.20 2.18
CA PRO A 197 3.98 14.60 0.83
C PRO A 197 5.52 14.69 0.71
N SER A 198 6.08 14.26 -0.43
CA SER A 198 7.54 14.18 -0.65
C SER A 198 8.14 15.49 -1.16
N GLN A 199 7.35 16.32 -1.85
CA GLN A 199 7.79 17.57 -2.50
C GLN A 199 8.31 18.64 -1.54
N TYR A 200 8.13 18.43 -0.24
CA TYR A 200 8.48 19.37 0.82
C TYR A 200 9.64 18.90 1.70
N LEU A 201 10.24 17.75 1.38
CA LEU A 201 11.27 17.13 2.19
C LEU A 201 12.66 17.71 1.92
N LYS A 202 13.34 18.11 3.00
CA LYS A 202 14.79 18.28 3.06
C LYS A 202 15.35 17.24 4.03
N ARG A 203 16.28 16.40 3.55
CA ARG A 203 16.94 15.38 4.38
C ARG A 203 18.23 15.95 4.95
N GLN A 204 18.43 15.75 6.25
CA GLN A 204 19.70 15.91 6.94
C GLN A 204 19.97 14.62 7.73
N ASP A 205 21.22 14.27 7.98
CA ASP A 205 21.55 13.00 8.64
C ASP A 205 20.84 12.87 10.00
N GLY A 206 19.99 11.83 10.13
CA GLY A 206 19.19 11.58 11.34
C GLY A 206 18.03 12.57 11.57
N GLN A 207 17.73 13.43 10.59
CA GLN A 207 16.65 14.42 10.69
C GLN A 207 15.89 14.59 9.36
N ALA A 208 14.56 14.49 9.42
CA ALA A 208 13.68 14.85 8.33
C ALA A 208 13.11 16.25 8.59
N ILE A 209 13.25 17.16 7.63
CA ILE A 209 12.65 18.50 7.69
C ILE A 209 11.62 18.61 6.57
N VAL A 210 10.37 18.93 6.91
CA VAL A 210 9.27 19.04 5.95
C VAL A 210 8.65 20.43 6.07
N THR A 211 8.61 21.17 4.96
CA THR A 211 7.98 22.51 4.93
C THR A 211 6.56 22.43 4.37
N LEU A 212 5.55 22.66 5.19
CA LEU A 212 4.16 22.57 4.76
C LEU A 212 3.62 23.92 4.28
N PRO A 213 2.60 23.90 3.39
CA PRO A 213 1.84 25.10 3.06
C PRO A 213 1.02 25.59 4.27
N ILE A 214 0.41 26.76 4.12
CA ILE A 214 -0.46 27.39 5.13
C ILE A 214 -1.56 26.43 5.59
N ILE A 215 -1.79 26.37 6.91
CA ILE A 215 -2.95 25.66 7.49
C ILE A 215 -3.99 26.70 7.89
N HIS A 216 -5.15 26.65 7.23
CA HIS A 216 -6.29 27.53 7.48
C HIS A 216 -6.96 27.26 8.83
N PRO A 217 -7.77 28.21 9.35
CA PRO A 217 -8.56 28.01 10.56
C PRO A 217 -9.41 26.73 10.47
N LYS A 218 -9.52 26.02 11.60
CA LYS A 218 -10.31 24.79 11.76
C LYS A 218 -9.92 23.63 10.84
N ASN A 219 -8.73 23.68 10.23
CA ASN A 219 -8.20 22.64 9.36
C ASN A 219 -6.95 21.98 9.97
N GLY A 220 -6.47 20.94 9.32
CA GLY A 220 -5.23 20.26 9.69
C GLY A 220 -4.48 19.72 8.48
N ALA A 221 -3.25 19.28 8.74
CA ALA A 221 -2.40 18.62 7.76
C ALA A 221 -1.77 17.37 8.37
N SER A 222 -1.34 16.43 7.53
CA SER A 222 -0.57 15.28 8.01
C SER A 222 0.60 14.95 7.09
N ILE A 223 1.67 14.48 7.72
CA ILE A 223 2.86 13.96 7.05
C ILE A 223 3.01 12.51 7.47
N ILE A 224 3.31 11.64 6.52
CA ILE A 224 3.57 10.22 6.78
C ILE A 224 5.04 9.94 6.49
N PHE A 225 5.76 9.46 7.49
CA PHE A 225 7.14 8.99 7.38
C PHE A 225 7.14 7.46 7.37
N TYR A 226 7.88 6.86 6.45
CA TYR A 226 8.11 5.43 6.39
C TYR A 226 9.55 5.15 6.82
N LEU A 227 9.69 4.41 7.90
CA LEU A 227 10.95 4.11 8.57
C LEU A 227 11.26 2.61 8.39
N LYS A 228 12.44 2.30 7.88
CA LYS A 228 12.98 0.93 7.80
C LYS A 228 14.01 0.75 8.91
N PRO A 229 13.86 -0.24 9.81
CA PRO A 229 14.93 -0.59 10.73
C PRO A 229 16.12 -1.20 9.99
N ILE A 230 17.31 -0.66 10.25
CA ILE A 230 18.61 -1.17 9.79
C ILE A 230 19.21 -2.09 10.85
N GLN A 231 19.06 -1.73 12.13
CA GLN A 231 19.50 -2.52 13.27
C GLN A 231 18.41 -2.51 14.32
N LEU A 232 18.12 -3.67 14.91
CA LEU A 232 17.06 -3.82 15.89
C LEU A 232 17.52 -3.35 17.28
N GLU A 233 16.92 -2.27 17.75
CA GLU A 233 17.15 -1.70 19.07
C GLU A 233 15.89 -0.99 19.59
N LYS A 234 15.99 -0.35 20.75
CA LYS A 234 14.97 0.59 21.22
C LYS A 234 15.11 1.91 20.48
N TYR A 235 14.10 2.28 19.73
CA TYR A 235 14.08 3.50 18.95
C TYR A 235 13.44 4.65 19.72
N VAL A 236 13.98 5.84 19.52
CA VAL A 236 13.50 7.08 20.13
C VAL A 236 13.28 8.11 19.02
N LEU A 237 12.03 8.50 18.81
CA LEU A 237 11.64 9.52 17.83
C LEU A 237 11.27 10.81 18.56
N LYS A 238 11.76 11.94 18.04
CA LYS A 238 11.44 13.27 18.57
C LYS A 238 10.92 14.16 17.47
N GLY A 239 9.71 14.68 17.66
CA GLY A 239 9.04 15.56 16.73
C GLY A 239 9.01 17.01 17.23
N ALA A 240 9.07 17.96 16.30
CA ALA A 240 8.75 19.35 16.59
C ALA A 240 8.11 20.01 15.37
N ILE A 241 7.22 20.96 15.61
CA ILE A 241 6.70 21.88 14.60
C ILE A 241 7.17 23.29 14.93
N GLN A 242 7.56 24.04 13.92
CA GLN A 242 7.79 25.47 13.97
C GLN A 242 6.82 26.14 13.01
N PHE A 243 6.19 27.25 13.37
CA PHE A 243 5.25 27.97 12.51
C PHE A 243 5.20 29.45 12.87
N THR A 244 4.72 30.28 11.94
CA THR A 244 4.40 31.69 12.14
C THR A 244 2.90 31.82 12.46
N ASN A 245 2.58 32.47 13.58
CA ASN A 245 1.20 32.70 14.00
C ASN A 245 0.59 33.93 13.30
N ALA A 246 -0.67 34.25 13.59
CA ALA A 246 -1.37 35.38 12.94
C ALA A 246 -0.85 36.78 13.35
N ARG A 247 0.05 36.86 14.33
CA ARG A 247 0.72 38.08 14.80
C ARG A 247 2.18 38.14 14.34
N ASP A 248 2.54 37.34 13.33
CA ASP A 248 3.89 37.21 12.78
C ASP A 248 4.96 36.75 13.77
N PHE A 249 4.57 36.12 14.89
CA PHE A 249 5.52 35.49 15.80
C PHE A 249 5.81 34.06 15.38
N ILE A 250 7.10 33.71 15.38
CA ILE A 250 7.55 32.33 15.23
C ILE A 250 7.34 31.60 16.55
N ARG A 251 6.71 30.44 16.47
CA ARG A 251 6.40 29.55 17.59
C ARG A 251 6.89 28.16 17.29
N MET A 252 7.11 27.40 18.36
CA MET A 252 7.53 26.01 18.29
C MET A 252 6.73 25.17 19.27
N ILE A 253 6.26 24.02 18.82
CA ILE A 253 5.63 23.00 19.66
C ILE A 253 6.44 21.72 19.47
N THR A 254 6.96 21.18 20.58
CA THR A 254 7.58 19.86 20.60
C THR A 254 6.52 18.81 20.85
N VAL A 255 6.57 17.71 20.12
CA VAL A 255 5.71 16.55 20.37
C VAL A 255 6.40 15.65 21.40
N ASP A 256 5.60 14.91 22.16
CA ASP A 256 6.11 13.91 23.09
C ASP A 256 7.05 12.92 22.40
N THR A 257 8.07 12.52 23.14
CA THR A 257 9.06 11.56 22.64
C THR A 257 8.40 10.20 22.49
N LEU A 258 8.32 9.70 21.26
CA LEU A 258 7.83 8.36 20.99
C LEU A 258 8.96 7.35 21.12
N GLN A 259 8.83 6.41 22.05
CA GLN A 259 9.76 5.29 22.20
C GLN A 259 9.07 4.00 21.79
N PHE A 260 9.74 3.17 20.99
CA PHE A 260 9.23 1.87 20.59
C PHE A 260 10.38 0.91 20.28
N ASP A 261 10.09 -0.37 20.35
CA ASP A 261 10.97 -1.46 19.94
C ASP A 261 10.27 -2.36 18.92
N ILE A 262 11.07 -3.13 18.19
CA ILE A 262 10.61 -4.12 17.22
C ILE A 262 11.19 -5.46 17.68
N PRO A 263 10.34 -6.40 18.15
CA PRO A 263 10.84 -7.67 18.67
C PRO A 263 11.36 -8.57 17.56
N VAL A 264 12.44 -9.31 17.85
CA VAL A 264 12.81 -10.50 17.09
C VAL A 264 12.13 -11.68 17.76
N ILE A 265 11.11 -12.21 17.11
CA ILE A 265 10.45 -13.42 17.59
C ILE A 265 11.35 -14.64 17.36
N GLN A 266 11.26 -15.60 18.27
CA GLN A 266 11.89 -16.90 18.08
C GLN A 266 10.90 -17.82 17.38
N ILE A 267 11.39 -18.56 16.38
CA ILE A 267 10.59 -19.50 15.62
C ILE A 267 10.97 -20.92 16.04
N GLU A 268 9.96 -21.76 16.22
CA GLU A 268 10.10 -23.20 16.32
C GLU A 268 9.60 -23.87 15.04
N PRO A 269 10.17 -25.04 14.68
CA PRO A 269 9.67 -25.82 13.55
C PRO A 269 8.21 -26.17 13.82
N GLY A 270 7.33 -25.81 12.88
CA GLY A 270 5.92 -26.15 12.98
C GLY A 270 5.66 -27.65 12.75
N GLN A 271 4.38 -28.02 12.66
CA GLN A 271 4.04 -29.33 12.10
C GLN A 271 4.39 -29.35 10.61
N LYS A 272 4.63 -30.55 10.05
CA LYS A 272 4.77 -30.70 8.60
C LYS A 272 3.48 -30.26 7.92
N VAL A 273 3.57 -29.18 7.14
CA VAL A 273 2.46 -28.65 6.32
C VAL A 273 2.69 -28.94 4.84
N THR A 274 1.62 -28.88 4.05
CA THR A 274 1.68 -29.09 2.59
C THR A 274 1.81 -27.77 1.82
N SER A 275 2.11 -27.84 0.53
CA SER A 275 2.16 -26.64 -0.33
C SER A 275 0.79 -25.96 -0.45
N GLU A 276 -0.30 -26.73 -0.43
CA GLU A 276 -1.68 -26.21 -0.48
C GLU A 276 -2.00 -25.41 0.78
N PHE A 277 -1.51 -25.85 1.94
CA PHE A 277 -1.63 -25.08 3.18
C PHE A 277 -0.91 -23.73 3.07
N ILE A 278 0.31 -23.71 2.51
CA ILE A 278 1.07 -22.47 2.30
C ILE A 278 0.32 -21.52 1.38
N GLU A 279 -0.20 -22.01 0.27
CA GLU A 279 -0.99 -21.21 -0.67
C GLU A 279 -2.22 -20.62 0.02
N GLN A 280 -2.98 -21.45 0.75
CA GLN A 280 -4.14 -21.00 1.52
C GLN A 280 -3.73 -19.96 2.56
N PHE A 281 -2.69 -20.21 3.34
CA PHE A 281 -2.19 -19.32 4.39
C PHE A 281 -1.82 -17.96 3.83
N VAL A 282 -1.02 -17.90 2.76
CA VAL A 282 -0.58 -16.64 2.15
C VAL A 282 -1.76 -15.87 1.54
N ASN A 283 -2.79 -16.56 1.06
CA ASN A 283 -3.98 -15.95 0.48
C ASN A 283 -4.97 -15.42 1.52
N THR A 284 -5.02 -16.03 2.72
CA THR A 284 -5.92 -15.60 3.81
C THR A 284 -5.25 -14.66 4.80
N CYS A 285 -3.93 -14.71 4.93
CA CYS A 285 -3.16 -13.88 5.84
C CYS A 285 -3.09 -12.44 5.33
N GLU A 286 -3.63 -11.49 6.09
CA GLU A 286 -3.67 -10.08 5.71
C GLU A 286 -2.31 -9.40 5.87
N THR A 287 -1.48 -9.87 6.80
CA THR A 287 -0.21 -9.23 7.13
C THR A 287 0.97 -9.94 6.49
N ARG A 288 1.72 -9.17 5.68
CA ARG A 288 2.87 -9.66 4.93
C ARG A 288 3.88 -8.56 4.71
N GLY A 289 5.14 -8.95 4.55
CA GLY A 289 6.25 -8.03 4.27
C GLY A 289 7.23 -8.65 3.28
N ILE A 290 7.85 -7.79 2.47
CA ILE A 290 8.85 -8.20 1.48
C ILE A 290 10.09 -7.31 1.62
N ARG A 291 11.26 -7.94 1.48
CA ARG A 291 12.54 -7.28 1.24
C ARG A 291 13.14 -7.80 -0.04
N SER A 292 13.56 -6.90 -0.92
CA SER A 292 14.18 -7.24 -2.18
C SER A 292 15.58 -6.61 -2.24
N PHE A 293 16.57 -7.38 -2.67
CA PHE A 293 17.97 -6.98 -2.76
C PHE A 293 18.53 -7.27 -4.15
N GLY A 294 19.26 -6.32 -4.72
CA GLY A 294 19.99 -6.49 -5.97
C GLY A 294 21.27 -7.27 -5.71
N LEU A 295 21.58 -8.21 -6.60
CA LEU A 295 22.78 -9.03 -6.54
C LEU A 295 23.85 -8.49 -7.50
N PRO A 296 25.09 -8.28 -7.03
CA PRO A 296 26.20 -7.97 -7.91
C PRO A 296 26.33 -9.00 -9.03
N ALA A 297 26.75 -8.57 -10.22
CA ALA A 297 26.91 -9.45 -11.38
C ALA A 297 27.92 -10.60 -11.15
N SER A 298 28.83 -10.45 -10.18
CA SER A 298 29.80 -11.47 -9.76
C SER A 298 29.19 -12.61 -8.94
N VAL A 299 27.97 -12.44 -8.40
CA VAL A 299 27.31 -13.43 -7.54
C VAL A 299 26.32 -14.24 -8.37
N THR A 300 26.49 -15.56 -8.38
CA THR A 300 25.55 -16.46 -9.05
C THR A 300 24.24 -16.60 -8.25
N PRO A 301 23.08 -16.75 -8.92
CA PRO A 301 21.81 -16.99 -8.26
C PRO A 301 21.83 -18.16 -7.27
N GLN A 302 22.47 -19.27 -7.62
CA GLN A 302 22.60 -20.46 -6.78
C GLN A 302 23.39 -20.15 -5.50
N THR A 303 24.48 -19.40 -5.60
CA THR A 303 25.29 -18.99 -4.44
C THR A 303 24.46 -18.14 -3.48
N ALA A 304 23.73 -17.15 -4.01
CA ALA A 304 22.84 -16.31 -3.22
C ALA A 304 21.71 -17.13 -2.56
N PHE A 305 21.09 -18.04 -3.31
CA PHE A 305 19.98 -18.85 -2.83
C PHE A 305 20.40 -19.79 -1.67
N VAL A 306 21.61 -20.36 -1.73
CA VAL A 306 22.17 -21.13 -0.61
C VAL A 306 22.24 -20.30 0.67
N GLN A 307 22.65 -19.03 0.59
CA GLN A 307 22.71 -18.15 1.77
C GLN A 307 21.32 -17.87 2.33
N VAL A 308 20.34 -17.61 1.45
CA VAL A 308 18.94 -17.38 1.84
C VAL A 308 18.38 -18.61 2.58
N LYS A 309 18.57 -19.82 2.04
CA LYS A 309 18.14 -21.07 2.70
C LYS A 309 18.79 -21.25 4.07
N GLN A 310 20.07 -20.91 4.19
CA GLN A 310 20.80 -21.03 5.46
C GLN A 310 20.28 -20.07 6.52
N ILE A 311 19.84 -18.86 6.15
CA ILE A 311 19.21 -17.92 7.08
C ILE A 311 17.88 -18.47 7.55
N LEU A 312 17.00 -18.89 6.65
CA LEU A 312 15.68 -19.42 7.04
C LEU A 312 15.83 -20.62 7.99
N LYS A 313 16.76 -21.54 7.69
CA LYS A 313 17.09 -22.67 8.58
C LYS A 313 17.68 -22.24 9.92
N TYR A 314 18.49 -21.17 9.96
CA TYR A 314 19.05 -20.64 11.20
C TYR A 314 17.96 -20.16 12.18
N TYR A 315 16.84 -19.65 11.65
CA TYR A 315 15.66 -19.32 12.45
C TYR A 315 14.70 -20.51 12.62
N ASN A 316 15.15 -21.75 12.46
CA ASN A 316 14.35 -22.97 12.65
C ASN A 316 13.07 -23.06 11.81
N PHE A 317 12.94 -22.26 10.74
CA PHE A 317 11.85 -22.43 9.81
C PHE A 317 11.95 -23.81 9.15
N GLN A 318 10.83 -24.54 9.12
CA GLN A 318 10.77 -25.86 8.49
C GLN A 318 10.54 -25.72 6.99
N SER A 319 11.39 -26.36 6.19
CA SER A 319 11.25 -26.40 4.73
C SER A 319 9.99 -27.15 4.33
N VAL A 320 9.21 -26.58 3.41
CA VAL A 320 7.96 -27.16 2.91
C VAL A 320 8.10 -27.55 1.44
N SER A 321 8.50 -26.59 0.60
CA SER A 321 8.66 -26.82 -0.84
C SER A 321 9.83 -26.02 -1.40
N GLU A 322 10.36 -26.51 -2.51
CA GLU A 322 11.49 -25.92 -3.20
C GLU A 322 11.26 -26.02 -4.72
N ILE A 323 11.55 -24.94 -5.42
CA ILE A 323 11.45 -24.81 -6.86
C ILE A 323 12.84 -24.38 -7.33
N GLU A 324 13.51 -25.23 -8.07
CA GLU A 324 14.78 -24.91 -8.72
C GLU A 324 14.61 -25.08 -10.22
N ASN A 325 14.54 -23.98 -10.95
CA ASN A 325 14.62 -23.97 -12.41
C ASN A 325 15.52 -22.82 -12.89
N ASP A 326 15.85 -22.80 -14.18
CA ASP A 326 16.80 -21.84 -14.75
C ASP A 326 16.38 -20.37 -14.61
N GLN A 327 15.08 -20.11 -14.43
CA GLN A 327 14.53 -18.75 -14.32
C GLN A 327 14.38 -18.28 -12.87
N MET A 328 14.16 -19.22 -11.94
CA MET A 328 13.81 -18.90 -10.56
C MET A 328 14.22 -20.03 -9.62
N LEU A 329 14.87 -19.62 -8.52
CA LEU A 329 15.12 -20.46 -7.36
C LEU A 329 14.25 -19.96 -6.22
N ALA A 330 13.39 -20.79 -5.67
CA ALA A 330 12.47 -20.40 -4.60
C ALA A 330 12.33 -21.52 -3.57
N ALA A 331 12.28 -21.18 -2.29
CA ALA A 331 11.99 -22.13 -1.23
C ALA A 331 11.02 -21.52 -0.22
N TRP A 332 10.01 -22.31 0.14
CA TRP A 332 8.96 -21.97 1.09
C TRP A 332 9.16 -22.71 2.39
N TYR A 333 8.91 -21.99 3.47
CA TYR A 333 9.09 -22.48 4.82
C TYR A 333 7.92 -22.07 5.71
N TYR A 334 7.74 -22.84 6.78
CA TYR A 334 6.71 -22.63 7.79
C TYR A 334 7.29 -22.76 9.19
N GLY A 335 6.77 -21.99 10.13
CA GLY A 335 7.17 -22.03 11.53
C GLY A 335 6.11 -21.39 12.43
N LYS A 336 6.26 -21.63 13.73
CA LYS A 336 5.43 -21.00 14.77
C LYS A 336 6.30 -20.15 15.68
N GLU A 337 5.74 -19.09 16.23
CA GLU A 337 6.43 -18.31 17.25
C GLU A 337 6.42 -19.04 18.59
N VAL A 338 7.61 -19.22 19.17
CA VAL A 338 7.82 -19.96 20.42
C VAL A 338 6.93 -19.42 21.53
N GLY A 339 6.19 -20.32 22.19
CA GLY A 339 5.31 -19.97 23.31
C GLY A 339 3.98 -19.33 22.89
N THR A 340 3.66 -19.35 21.59
CA THR A 340 2.39 -18.86 21.05
C THR A 340 1.86 -19.81 19.96
N ASP A 341 0.58 -19.67 19.61
CA ASP A 341 0.01 -20.36 18.43
C ASP A 341 0.13 -19.53 17.14
N LYS A 342 0.93 -18.46 17.12
CA LYS A 342 1.07 -17.59 15.95
C LYS A 342 1.94 -18.27 14.89
N GLU A 343 1.39 -18.36 13.70
CA GLU A 343 2.00 -19.03 12.56
C GLU A 343 2.64 -18.03 11.59
N TYR A 344 3.73 -18.46 10.96
CA TYR A 344 4.47 -17.66 9.99
C TYR A 344 4.87 -18.52 8.80
N VAL A 345 4.68 -17.96 7.61
CA VAL A 345 5.20 -18.49 6.35
C VAL A 345 6.31 -17.58 5.88
N ALA A 346 7.47 -18.14 5.57
CA ALA A 346 8.60 -17.42 5.02
C ALA A 346 8.99 -18.00 3.66
N ALA A 347 9.40 -17.14 2.73
CA ALA A 347 9.92 -17.57 1.45
C ALA A 347 11.19 -16.80 1.10
N GLY A 348 12.13 -17.54 0.52
CA GLY A 348 13.34 -16.98 -0.08
C GLY A 348 13.33 -17.26 -1.56
N GLN A 349 13.52 -16.24 -2.39
CA GLN A 349 13.54 -16.38 -3.85
C GLN A 349 14.75 -15.67 -4.44
N VAL A 350 15.32 -16.24 -5.50
CA VAL A 350 16.39 -15.63 -6.29
C VAL A 350 16.05 -15.78 -7.76
N TYR A 351 15.92 -14.64 -8.44
CA TYR A 351 15.62 -14.54 -9.87
C TYR A 351 16.07 -13.18 -10.39
N ASN A 352 16.32 -13.04 -11.70
CA ASN A 352 16.66 -11.75 -12.34
C ASN A 352 17.73 -10.91 -11.59
N GLN A 353 18.79 -11.55 -11.10
CA GLN A 353 19.83 -10.92 -10.27
C GLN A 353 19.31 -10.17 -9.03
N LYS A 354 18.27 -10.70 -8.38
CA LYS A 354 17.81 -10.21 -7.09
C LYS A 354 17.43 -11.34 -6.13
N ILE A 355 17.55 -11.05 -4.84
CA ILE A 355 17.00 -11.84 -3.73
C ILE A 355 15.68 -11.21 -3.30
N GLU A 356 14.67 -12.02 -3.03
CA GLU A 356 13.47 -11.59 -2.30
C GLU A 356 13.26 -12.46 -1.05
N LEU A 357 13.07 -11.80 0.08
CA LEU A 357 12.67 -12.38 1.35
C LEU A 357 11.24 -11.95 1.64
N PHE A 358 10.34 -12.92 1.72
CA PHE A 358 8.93 -12.73 1.99
C PHE A 358 8.59 -13.37 3.34
N ILE A 359 7.77 -12.69 4.14
CA ILE A 359 7.18 -13.26 5.36
C ILE A 359 5.71 -12.87 5.42
N SER A 360 4.85 -13.83 5.74
CA SER A 360 3.44 -13.66 6.08
C SER A 360 3.19 -14.23 7.48
N GLY A 361 2.33 -13.61 8.26
CA GLY A 361 2.04 -14.10 9.61
C GLY A 361 0.95 -13.32 10.35
N ALA A 362 0.80 -13.59 11.64
CA ALA A 362 -0.27 -12.98 12.44
C ALA A 362 0.02 -11.51 12.85
N GLU A 363 1.29 -11.12 12.98
CA GLU A 363 1.67 -9.83 13.57
C GLU A 363 2.69 -9.05 12.74
N GLU A 364 2.32 -7.83 12.33
CA GLU A 364 3.17 -6.97 11.50
C GLU A 364 4.50 -6.60 12.17
N LYS A 365 4.51 -6.35 13.48
CA LYS A 365 5.74 -6.02 14.21
C LYS A 365 6.74 -7.18 14.15
N ALA A 366 6.28 -8.40 14.35
CA ALA A 366 7.09 -9.61 14.27
C ALA A 366 7.65 -9.82 12.86
N ILE A 367 6.82 -9.62 11.82
CA ILE A 367 7.25 -9.67 10.42
C ILE A 367 8.37 -8.66 10.15
N ILE A 368 8.23 -7.43 10.64
CA ILE A 368 9.24 -6.38 10.47
C ILE A 368 10.53 -6.74 11.19
N GLY A 369 10.43 -7.25 12.41
CA GLY A 369 11.58 -7.73 13.18
C GLY A 369 12.34 -8.83 12.45
N LEU A 370 11.64 -9.88 12.01
CA LEU A 370 12.25 -10.96 11.25
C LEU A 370 12.90 -10.47 9.96
N LEU A 371 12.21 -9.65 9.16
CA LEU A 371 12.77 -9.13 7.91
C LEU A 371 14.00 -8.24 8.12
N ALA A 372 14.02 -7.45 9.18
CA ALA A 372 15.17 -6.60 9.52
C ALA A 372 16.37 -7.43 9.98
N ASP A 373 16.14 -8.44 10.82
CA ASP A 373 17.21 -9.33 11.28
C ASP A 373 17.72 -10.21 10.13
N PHE A 374 16.83 -10.71 9.26
CA PHE A 374 17.22 -11.46 8.06
C PHE A 374 18.09 -10.63 7.12
N ASP A 375 17.74 -9.36 6.89
CA ASP A 375 18.54 -8.42 6.11
C ASP A 375 19.96 -8.29 6.69
N GLN A 376 20.05 -8.01 7.99
CA GLN A 376 21.32 -7.87 8.70
C GLN A 376 22.16 -9.16 8.62
N LYS A 377 21.56 -10.32 8.88
CA LYS A 377 22.23 -11.63 8.80
C LYS A 377 22.66 -11.97 7.38
N LEU A 378 21.85 -11.67 6.37
CA LEU A 378 22.18 -11.92 4.97
C LEU A 378 23.40 -11.12 4.55
N ARG A 379 23.37 -9.80 4.77
CA ARG A 379 24.51 -8.91 4.49
C ARG A 379 25.78 -9.38 5.19
N SER A 380 25.68 -9.64 6.50
CA SER A 380 26.82 -10.09 7.30
C SER A 380 27.38 -11.41 6.81
N ARG A 381 26.52 -12.37 6.47
CA ARG A 381 26.91 -13.71 6.02
C ARG A 381 27.54 -13.68 4.63
N MET A 382 26.96 -12.93 3.69
CA MET A 382 27.51 -12.80 2.34
C MET A 382 28.88 -12.13 2.36
N PHE A 383 29.07 -11.11 3.22
CA PHE A 383 30.36 -10.47 3.42
C PHE A 383 31.37 -11.41 4.10
N ALA A 384 31.00 -12.07 5.21
CA ALA A 384 31.89 -13.00 5.92
C ALA A 384 32.32 -14.19 5.04
N SER A 385 31.45 -14.64 4.13
CA SER A 385 31.73 -15.70 3.16
C SER A 385 32.52 -15.22 1.94
N ARG A 386 32.90 -13.93 1.88
CA ARG A 386 33.59 -13.28 0.75
C ARG A 386 32.83 -13.40 -0.58
N ILE A 387 31.51 -13.56 -0.53
CA ILE A 387 30.64 -13.57 -1.72
C ILE A 387 30.49 -12.14 -2.25
N VAL A 388 30.41 -11.18 -1.34
CA VAL A 388 30.47 -9.74 -1.63
C VAL A 388 31.67 -9.12 -0.94
N SER A 389 32.22 -8.04 -1.51
CA SER A 389 33.40 -7.38 -0.93
C SER A 389 33.05 -6.42 0.20
N LYS A 390 31.79 -5.98 0.27
CA LYS A 390 31.23 -5.12 1.31
C LYS A 390 29.72 -5.34 1.46
N PRO A 391 29.13 -5.18 2.67
CA PRO A 391 27.70 -5.37 2.90
C PRO A 391 26.77 -4.54 2.00
N GLU A 392 27.22 -3.35 1.57
CA GLU A 392 26.46 -2.39 0.77
C GLU A 392 26.34 -2.80 -0.70
N GLU A 393 27.07 -3.83 -1.15
CA GLU A 393 26.90 -4.39 -2.50
C GLU A 393 25.54 -5.06 -2.70
N LEU A 394 24.85 -5.45 -1.62
CA LEU A 394 23.45 -5.83 -1.68
C LEU A 394 22.59 -4.57 -1.67
N VAL A 395 22.18 -4.10 -2.84
CA VAL A 395 21.40 -2.85 -2.93
C VAL A 395 19.94 -3.12 -2.61
N ASP A 396 19.32 -2.34 -1.73
CA ASP A 396 17.87 -2.49 -1.51
C ASP A 396 17.08 -2.09 -2.76
N LEU A 397 16.22 -2.98 -3.26
CA LEU A 397 15.43 -2.77 -4.47
C LEU A 397 14.04 -2.23 -4.13
N MET A 398 13.95 -0.92 -3.99
CA MET A 398 12.70 -0.21 -3.72
C MET A 398 12.53 1.02 -4.62
N CYS A 399 11.29 1.31 -5.01
CA CYS A 399 10.96 2.53 -5.70
C CYS A 399 11.24 3.74 -4.78
N PRO A 400 12.03 4.75 -5.23
CA PRO A 400 12.32 5.92 -4.41
C PRO A 400 11.06 6.78 -4.15
N HIS A 401 10.03 6.66 -4.99
CA HIS A 401 8.80 7.43 -4.86
C HIS A 401 7.74 6.78 -3.97
N CYS A 402 7.65 5.45 -3.88
CA CYS A 402 6.59 4.79 -3.10
C CYS A 402 7.07 3.67 -2.17
N GLY A 403 8.35 3.35 -2.15
CA GLY A 403 8.92 2.27 -1.34
C GLY A 403 8.57 0.85 -1.81
N GLY A 404 7.73 0.69 -2.83
CA GLY A 404 7.36 -0.62 -3.37
C GLY A 404 8.56 -1.34 -4.02
N THR A 405 8.58 -2.67 -3.94
CA THR A 405 9.69 -3.49 -4.46
C THR A 405 9.79 -3.44 -5.99
N LEU A 406 11.02 -3.49 -6.51
CA LEU A 406 11.29 -3.49 -7.96
C LEU A 406 11.28 -4.91 -8.53
N GLU A 407 10.89 -5.05 -9.80
CA GLU A 407 10.71 -6.37 -10.44
C GLU A 407 12.02 -7.04 -10.84
N SER A 408 13.05 -6.27 -11.12
CA SER A 408 14.38 -6.72 -11.49
C SER A 408 15.43 -5.82 -10.86
N PHE A 409 16.68 -6.27 -10.87
CA PHE A 409 17.80 -5.39 -10.55
C PHE A 409 18.11 -4.51 -11.77
N PRO A 410 17.80 -3.20 -11.74
CA PRO A 410 18.06 -2.32 -12.88
C PRO A 410 19.54 -2.10 -13.17
N LYS A 411 19.84 -1.86 -14.44
CA LYS A 411 21.13 -1.34 -14.89
C LYS A 411 21.29 0.11 -14.47
N VAL A 412 22.54 0.52 -14.26
CA VAL A 412 22.88 1.92 -13.97
C VAL A 412 22.37 2.81 -15.09
N GLU A 413 21.69 3.90 -14.73
CA GLU A 413 20.99 4.84 -15.61
C GLU A 413 19.78 4.28 -16.38
N GLU A 414 19.30 3.07 -16.04
CA GLU A 414 18.06 2.54 -16.59
C GLU A 414 16.84 3.34 -16.08
N LYS A 415 15.93 3.67 -16.99
CA LYS A 415 14.63 4.26 -16.65
C LYS A 415 13.66 3.15 -16.23
N ILE A 416 13.07 3.30 -15.07
CA ILE A 416 12.15 2.32 -14.48
C ILE A 416 10.82 3.00 -14.20
N THR A 417 9.75 2.40 -14.71
CA THR A 417 8.39 2.77 -14.32
C THR A 417 7.97 1.89 -13.15
N CYS A 418 7.70 2.48 -11.99
CA CYS A 418 7.27 1.71 -10.82
C CYS A 418 5.89 1.08 -11.05
N LYS A 419 5.76 -0.24 -10.92
CA LYS A 419 4.45 -0.91 -11.07
C LYS A 419 3.40 -0.46 -10.06
N TRP A 420 3.83 0.00 -8.89
CA TRP A 420 2.98 0.37 -7.76
C TRP A 420 2.46 1.80 -7.84
N CYS A 421 3.34 2.78 -8.09
CA CYS A 421 2.95 4.20 -8.14
C CYS A 421 2.99 4.82 -9.54
N LYS A 422 3.42 4.07 -10.56
CA LYS A 422 3.54 4.51 -11.97
C LYS A 422 4.54 5.65 -12.24
N GLU A 423 5.15 6.20 -11.20
CA GLU A 423 6.25 7.16 -11.32
C GLU A 423 7.46 6.54 -12.03
N GLU A 424 8.09 7.34 -12.89
CA GLU A 424 9.33 7.00 -13.57
C GLU A 424 10.53 7.58 -12.84
N PHE A 425 11.58 6.79 -12.72
CA PHE A 425 12.85 7.27 -12.18
C PHE A 425 14.02 6.58 -12.86
N THR A 426 15.17 7.26 -12.85
CA THR A 426 16.43 6.70 -13.33
C THR A 426 17.17 6.05 -12.17
N TYR A 427 17.54 4.78 -12.31
CA TYR A 427 18.31 4.10 -11.28
C TYR A 427 19.75 4.61 -11.27
N ASN A 428 20.15 5.21 -10.15
CA ASN A 428 21.51 5.62 -9.92
C ASN A 428 21.92 5.23 -8.49
N PRO A 429 22.79 4.23 -8.30
CA PRO A 429 23.17 3.72 -6.98
C PRO A 429 23.93 4.76 -6.12
N THR A 430 24.50 5.80 -6.74
CA THR A 430 25.24 6.86 -6.02
C THR A 430 24.36 8.02 -5.58
N LYS A 431 23.30 8.34 -6.35
CA LYS A 431 22.35 9.42 -6.05
C LYS A 431 21.14 8.93 -5.24
N ASN A 432 20.80 7.66 -5.40
CA ASN A 432 19.84 6.93 -4.59
C ASN A 432 20.60 5.84 -3.84
N PRO A 433 21.44 6.20 -2.84
CA PRO A 433 22.01 5.20 -1.94
C PRO A 433 20.83 4.62 -1.16
N HIS A 434 20.26 3.53 -1.67
CA HIS A 434 19.13 2.85 -1.04
C HIS A 434 19.56 2.25 0.28
#